data_AF-A0A9E1JHM3-F1
#
_entry.id   AF-A0A9E1JHM3-F1
#
_cell.length_a   1.000
_cell.length_b   1.000
_cell.length_c   1.000
_cell.angle_alpha   90.00
_cell.angle_beta   90.00
_cell.angle_gamma   90.00
#
_symmetry.space_group_name_H-M   'P 1'
#
loop_
_entity.id
_entity.type
_entity.pdbx_description
1 polymer ?
#
loop_
_entity_poly.entity_id
_entity_poly.type
_entity_poly.pdbx_seq_one_letter_code
_entity_poly.pdbx_strand_id
1 'polypeptide(L)'
;MKCPGQDTQYWSEDAIFETECPECGHPMEFFKDDATRRCAGCKKKIVNPKMDFGCASYCKFAEQCLGTLPEEFVAQRDDLLKDRLAVEVKRYLGTDFKRIGHAAKVANFVEKIGKKEKANLPVILCAAYLYDIGVKNALEKYDSDKPQDIEKESPEVARELLGKLGAKEELINEVIEIIGHHNRPAGEDSLEQKILHEADMLTHMAACEKKEDVNEEEFSAKIDKLFLTPAGNQLAKQVLLETN
;
A
#
# COMPACT_ATOMS: atom_id res chain seq x y z
N MET A 1 29.64 -21.57 -3.70
CA MET A 1 28.50 -22.46 -3.38
C MET A 1 27.48 -22.30 -4.50
N LYS A 2 27.07 -23.40 -5.16
CA LYS A 2 26.04 -23.36 -6.21
C LYS A 2 24.67 -23.46 -5.54
N CYS A 3 23.71 -22.62 -5.95
CA CYS A 3 22.35 -22.70 -5.43
C CYS A 3 21.70 -24.03 -5.85
N PRO A 4 20.99 -24.72 -4.94
CA PRO A 4 20.17 -25.88 -5.29
C PRO A 4 19.13 -25.45 -6.33
N GLY A 5 19.24 -25.98 -7.56
CA GLY A 5 18.44 -25.57 -8.72
C GLY A 5 19.23 -25.11 -9.95
N GLN A 6 20.54 -24.81 -9.79
CA GLN A 6 21.45 -24.45 -10.89
C GLN A 6 22.35 -25.61 -11.36
N ASP A 7 22.00 -26.84 -11.01
CA ASP A 7 22.75 -28.01 -11.48
C ASP A 7 22.24 -28.43 -12.86
N THR A 8 23.03 -28.11 -13.89
CA THR A 8 22.72 -28.35 -15.31
C THR A 8 22.63 -29.84 -15.64
N GLN A 9 23.06 -30.73 -14.74
CA GLN A 9 22.97 -32.19 -14.93
C GLN A 9 21.55 -32.74 -14.84
N TYR A 10 20.60 -32.01 -14.24
CA TYR A 10 19.21 -32.44 -14.06
C TYR A 10 18.21 -31.66 -14.93
N TRP A 11 18.69 -31.02 -15.99
CA TRP A 11 17.86 -30.19 -16.87
C TRP A 11 17.13 -31.04 -17.92
N SER A 12 15.81 -30.87 -18.03
CA SER A 12 14.95 -31.44 -19.09
C SER A 12 14.83 -30.50 -20.28
N GLU A 13 14.08 -30.88 -21.32
CA GLU A 13 13.80 -30.04 -22.51
C GLU A 13 13.14 -28.69 -22.16
N ASP A 14 12.57 -28.55 -20.96
CA ASP A 14 11.96 -27.32 -20.43
C ASP A 14 12.98 -26.31 -19.85
N ALA A 15 14.27 -26.60 -19.94
CA ALA A 15 15.33 -25.75 -19.39
C ALA A 15 15.57 -24.47 -20.19
N ILE A 16 15.05 -24.40 -21.42
CA ILE A 16 15.06 -23.22 -22.29
C ILE A 16 13.61 -22.93 -22.66
N PHE A 17 13.20 -21.67 -22.57
CA PHE A 17 11.88 -21.27 -23.03
C PHE A 17 11.94 -19.90 -23.71
N GLU A 18 11.03 -19.67 -24.66
CA GLU A 18 10.89 -18.40 -25.36
C GLU A 18 9.82 -17.53 -24.70
N THR A 19 10.06 -16.23 -24.67
CA THR A 19 9.12 -15.22 -24.21
C THR A 19 9.32 -13.94 -25.03
N GLU A 20 8.29 -13.09 -25.11
CA GLU A 20 8.38 -11.83 -25.81
C GLU A 20 8.97 -10.75 -24.89
N CYS A 21 9.81 -9.87 -25.45
CA CYS A 21 10.28 -8.71 -24.71
C CYS A 21 9.10 -7.77 -24.38
N PRO A 22 8.81 -7.47 -23.11
CA PRO A 22 7.69 -6.61 -22.73
C PRO A 22 7.84 -5.15 -23.22
N GLU A 23 9.04 -4.76 -23.62
CA GLU A 23 9.37 -3.39 -24.05
C GLU A 23 9.28 -3.21 -25.57
N CYS A 24 9.44 -4.27 -26.37
CA CYS A 24 9.49 -4.14 -27.83
C CYS A 24 8.95 -5.34 -28.61
N GLY A 25 8.39 -6.35 -27.95
CA GLY A 25 7.80 -7.55 -28.56
C GLY A 25 8.80 -8.49 -29.25
N HIS A 26 10.12 -8.27 -29.10
CA HIS A 26 11.11 -9.11 -29.74
C HIS A 26 11.18 -10.48 -29.04
N PRO A 27 11.20 -11.60 -29.78
CA PRO A 27 11.32 -12.93 -29.18
C PRO A 27 12.65 -13.06 -28.45
N MET A 28 12.59 -13.64 -27.25
CA MET A 28 13.74 -13.84 -26.39
C MET A 28 13.72 -15.22 -25.77
N GLU A 29 14.82 -15.94 -25.87
CA GLU A 29 14.99 -17.20 -25.16
C GLU A 29 15.58 -16.93 -23.76
N PHE A 30 15.09 -17.62 -22.73
CA PHE A 30 15.68 -17.65 -21.40
C PHE A 30 16.07 -19.06 -21.03
N PHE A 31 17.22 -19.20 -20.36
CA PHE A 31 17.53 -20.40 -19.59
C PHE A 31 16.86 -20.34 -18.23
N LYS A 32 16.54 -21.49 -17.64
CA LYS A 32 15.91 -21.58 -16.32
C LYS A 32 16.73 -20.91 -15.20
N ASP A 33 18.05 -20.82 -15.35
CA ASP A 33 18.97 -20.17 -14.39
C ASP A 33 19.35 -18.72 -14.76
N ASP A 34 18.99 -18.27 -15.97
CA ASP A 34 19.17 -16.87 -16.38
C ASP A 34 18.20 -16.02 -15.57
N ALA A 35 18.70 -15.27 -14.58
CA ALA A 35 17.87 -14.28 -13.87
C ALA A 35 17.42 -13.14 -14.79
N THR A 36 18.25 -12.80 -15.79
CA THR A 36 18.03 -11.69 -16.72
C THR A 36 18.70 -11.94 -18.06
N ARG A 37 18.13 -11.42 -19.16
CA ARG A 37 18.78 -11.35 -20.47
C ARG A 37 18.66 -9.97 -21.09
N ARG A 38 19.62 -9.62 -21.95
CA ARG A 38 19.51 -8.40 -22.77
C ARG A 38 18.73 -8.71 -24.05
N CYS A 39 17.69 -7.94 -24.30
CA CYS A 39 16.93 -8.05 -25.54
C CYS A 39 17.78 -7.67 -26.76
N ALA A 40 17.75 -8.50 -27.80
CA ALA A 40 18.48 -8.21 -29.04
C ALA A 40 17.91 -6.99 -29.78
N GLY A 41 16.58 -6.79 -29.72
CA GLY A 41 15.86 -5.63 -30.28
C GLY A 41 16.15 -4.30 -29.56
N CYS A 42 15.67 -4.13 -28.32
CA CYS A 42 15.77 -2.84 -27.60
C CYS A 42 17.00 -2.70 -26.69
N LYS A 43 17.86 -3.72 -26.57
CA LYS A 43 19.05 -3.76 -25.69
C LYS A 43 18.79 -3.61 -24.19
N LYS A 44 17.54 -3.43 -23.75
CA LYS A 44 17.15 -3.41 -22.33
C LYS A 44 17.35 -4.78 -21.69
N LYS A 45 17.65 -4.76 -20.39
CA LYS A 45 17.80 -5.96 -19.55
C LYS A 45 16.41 -6.38 -19.07
N ILE A 46 15.97 -7.56 -19.48
CA ILE A 46 14.66 -8.11 -19.17
C ILE A 46 14.84 -9.27 -18.19
N VAL A 47 13.94 -9.31 -17.21
CA VAL A 47 13.91 -10.32 -16.15
C VAL A 47 13.25 -11.60 -16.66
N ASN A 48 13.76 -12.75 -16.23
CA ASN A 48 13.17 -14.05 -16.55
C ASN A 48 11.79 -14.20 -15.88
N PRO A 49 10.69 -14.32 -16.64
CA PRO A 49 9.34 -14.36 -16.06
C PRO A 49 9.03 -15.61 -15.22
N LYS A 50 9.75 -16.72 -15.45
CA LYS A 50 9.55 -18.01 -14.78
C LYS A 50 10.46 -18.20 -13.55
N MET A 51 11.33 -17.23 -13.25
CA MET A 51 12.25 -17.33 -12.12
C MET A 51 11.55 -16.88 -10.84
N ASP A 52 11.65 -17.71 -9.79
CA ASP A 52 11.12 -17.37 -8.47
C ASP A 52 12.04 -16.35 -7.77
N PHE A 53 11.59 -15.10 -7.74
CA PHE A 53 12.31 -13.97 -7.14
C PHE A 53 11.94 -13.74 -5.68
N GLY A 54 11.62 -14.79 -4.93
CA GLY A 54 11.32 -14.69 -3.51
C GLY A 54 12.36 -13.92 -2.68
N CYS A 55 13.64 -13.83 -3.07
CA CYS A 55 14.63 -13.01 -2.37
C CYS A 55 14.80 -11.58 -2.94
N ALA A 56 14.50 -11.37 -4.22
CA ALA A 56 14.68 -10.08 -4.87
C ALA A 56 13.48 -9.15 -4.65
N SER A 57 12.29 -9.70 -4.38
CA SER A 57 11.15 -8.92 -3.86
C SER A 57 11.46 -8.21 -2.54
N TYR A 58 12.40 -8.72 -1.74
CA TYR A 58 12.83 -8.10 -0.47
C TYR A 58 14.13 -7.27 -0.59
N CYS A 59 14.80 -7.27 -1.74
CA CYS A 59 16.12 -6.65 -1.90
C CYS A 59 16.02 -5.21 -2.41
N LYS A 60 16.53 -4.24 -1.64
CA LYS A 60 16.60 -2.81 -2.03
C LYS A 60 17.44 -2.54 -3.29
N PHE A 61 18.26 -3.49 -3.72
CA PHE A 61 19.08 -3.42 -4.93
C PHE A 61 18.52 -4.24 -6.09
N ALA A 62 17.30 -4.78 -5.97
CA ALA A 62 16.72 -5.66 -6.98
C ALA A 62 16.63 -5.01 -8.36
N GLU A 63 16.31 -3.72 -8.46
CA GLU A 63 16.27 -2.99 -9.73
C GLU A 63 17.68 -2.90 -10.38
N GLN A 64 18.74 -2.80 -9.59
CA GLN A 64 20.13 -2.78 -10.09
C GLN A 64 20.61 -4.18 -10.50
N CYS A 65 20.18 -5.23 -9.79
CA CYS A 65 20.54 -6.61 -10.09
C CYS A 65 19.74 -7.19 -11.26
N LEU A 66 18.43 -6.92 -11.30
CA LEU A 66 17.47 -7.56 -12.21
C LEU A 66 17.04 -6.65 -13.37
N GLY A 67 17.17 -5.34 -13.27
CA GLY A 67 16.66 -4.39 -14.27
C GLY A 67 15.19 -4.05 -14.03
N THR A 68 14.47 -3.69 -15.09
CA THR A 68 13.04 -3.35 -14.99
C THR A 68 12.24 -4.59 -14.65
N LEU A 69 11.64 -4.62 -13.46
CA LEU A 69 10.72 -5.67 -13.05
C LEU A 69 9.40 -5.53 -13.83
N PRO A 70 8.79 -6.63 -14.28
CA PRO A 70 7.45 -6.58 -14.88
C PRO A 70 6.43 -5.98 -13.90
N GLU A 71 5.39 -5.30 -14.40
CA GLU A 71 4.39 -4.60 -13.57
C GLU A 71 3.74 -5.52 -12.52
N GLU A 72 3.49 -6.79 -12.86
CA GLU A 72 2.94 -7.79 -11.94
C GLU A 72 3.85 -8.04 -10.72
N PHE A 73 5.17 -8.01 -10.92
CA PHE A 73 6.15 -8.16 -9.84
C PHE A 73 6.33 -6.87 -9.02
N VAL A 74 6.16 -5.70 -9.65
CA VAL A 74 6.14 -4.41 -8.94
C VAL A 74 4.91 -4.35 -8.03
N ALA A 75 3.74 -4.74 -8.53
CA ALA A 75 2.51 -4.84 -7.74
C ALA A 75 2.67 -5.82 -6.56
N GLN A 76 3.32 -6.98 -6.76
CA GLN A 76 3.67 -7.87 -5.64
C GLN A 76 4.66 -7.24 -4.66
N ARG A 77 5.66 -6.47 -5.14
CA ARG A 77 6.62 -5.77 -4.26
C ARG A 77 5.94 -4.70 -3.40
N ASP A 78 4.95 -4.02 -3.95
CA ASP A 78 4.19 -2.97 -3.25
C ASP A 78 3.18 -3.57 -2.27
N ASP A 79 2.54 -4.70 -2.62
CA ASP A 79 1.78 -5.52 -1.67
C ASP A 79 2.68 -6.07 -0.54
N LEU A 80 3.95 -6.37 -0.82
CA LEU A 80 4.92 -6.73 0.20
C LEU A 80 5.41 -5.52 1.01
N LEU A 81 5.27 -4.28 0.51
CA LEU A 81 5.62 -3.08 1.27
C LEU A 81 4.57 -2.80 2.35
N LYS A 82 3.27 -2.85 2.03
CA LYS A 82 2.21 -2.65 3.02
C LYS A 82 2.27 -3.65 4.16
N ASP A 83 2.58 -4.91 3.88
CA ASP A 83 2.65 -5.97 4.89
C ASP A 83 3.84 -5.77 5.84
N ARG A 84 5.00 -5.39 5.28
CA ARG A 84 6.19 -5.03 6.07
C ARG A 84 5.95 -3.78 6.91
N LEU A 85 5.30 -2.77 6.34
CA LEU A 85 4.93 -1.55 7.05
C LEU A 85 3.98 -1.84 8.21
N ALA A 86 2.97 -2.70 8.01
CA ALA A 86 2.06 -3.10 9.08
C ALA A 86 2.79 -3.79 10.25
N VAL A 87 3.84 -4.57 9.97
CA VAL A 87 4.69 -5.17 11.01
C VAL A 87 5.51 -4.11 11.74
N GLU A 88 6.10 -3.15 11.03
CA GLU A 88 6.86 -2.06 11.65
C GLU A 88 5.99 -1.13 12.49
N VAL A 89 4.77 -0.80 12.03
CA VAL A 89 3.79 -0.04 12.80
C VAL A 89 3.41 -0.76 14.09
N LYS A 90 3.18 -2.08 14.03
CA LYS A 90 2.92 -2.90 15.23
C LYS A 90 4.10 -2.86 16.21
N ARG A 91 5.33 -2.98 15.70
CA ARG A 91 6.55 -2.89 16.54
C ARG A 91 6.69 -1.51 17.18
N TYR A 92 6.39 -0.45 16.45
CA TYR A 92 6.51 0.92 16.91
C TYR A 92 5.48 1.27 17.99
N LEU A 93 4.22 0.92 17.77
CA LEU A 93 3.09 1.16 18.69
C LEU A 93 3.04 0.17 19.86
N GLY A 94 3.73 -0.96 19.77
CA GLY A 94 3.85 -1.94 20.85
C GLY A 94 2.49 -2.53 21.26
N THR A 95 2.03 -2.20 22.46
CA THR A 95 0.78 -2.73 23.04
C THR A 95 -0.46 -1.87 22.75
N ASP A 96 -0.35 -0.84 21.92
CA ASP A 96 -1.50 -0.03 21.52
C ASP A 96 -2.36 -0.75 20.46
N PHE A 97 -3.01 -1.83 20.88
CA PHE A 97 -3.85 -2.66 20.02
C PHE A 97 -5.04 -1.89 19.44
N LYS A 98 -5.51 -0.85 20.13
CA LYS A 98 -6.61 0.00 19.67
C LYS A 98 -6.20 0.73 18.39
N ARG A 99 -5.06 1.43 18.41
CA ARG A 99 -4.57 2.18 17.24
C ARG A 99 -4.07 1.28 16.13
N ILE A 100 -3.41 0.18 16.46
CA ILE A 100 -3.01 -0.85 15.49
C ILE A 100 -4.25 -1.42 14.76
N GLY A 101 -5.31 -1.75 15.51
CA GLY A 101 -6.55 -2.27 14.95
C GLY A 101 -7.29 -1.23 14.12
N HIS A 102 -7.29 0.03 14.55
CA HIS A 102 -7.87 1.15 13.82
C HIS A 102 -7.18 1.34 12.47
N ALA A 103 -5.86 1.52 12.45
CA ALA A 103 -5.07 1.67 11.22
C ALA A 103 -5.28 0.49 10.24
N ALA A 104 -5.35 -0.74 10.74
CA ALA A 104 -5.63 -1.91 9.90
C ALA A 104 -7.05 -1.89 9.29
N LYS A 105 -8.06 -1.41 10.03
CA LYS A 105 -9.42 -1.24 9.50
C LYS A 105 -9.47 -0.13 8.45
N VAL A 106 -8.81 1.00 8.71
CA VAL A 106 -8.71 2.12 7.76
C VAL A 106 -8.04 1.64 6.48
N ALA A 107 -6.90 0.94 6.58
CA ALA A 107 -6.20 0.38 5.43
C ALA A 107 -7.08 -0.58 4.60
N ASN A 108 -7.94 -1.39 5.24
CA ASN A 108 -8.88 -2.26 4.53
C ASN A 108 -9.91 -1.48 3.69
N PHE A 109 -10.49 -0.40 4.26
CA PHE A 109 -11.42 0.44 3.52
C PHE A 109 -10.72 1.24 2.43
N VAL A 110 -9.55 1.81 2.72
CA VAL A 110 -8.69 2.45 1.73
C VAL A 110 -8.39 1.53 0.56
N GLU A 111 -8.05 0.26 0.80
CA GLU A 111 -7.78 -0.70 -0.27
C GLU A 111 -9.00 -0.92 -1.17
N LYS A 112 -10.18 -1.09 -0.57
CA LYS A 112 -11.44 -1.33 -1.30
C LYS A 112 -11.87 -0.12 -2.13
N ILE A 113 -11.78 1.08 -1.55
CA ILE A 113 -12.15 2.33 -2.22
C ILE A 113 -11.12 2.65 -3.31
N GLY A 114 -9.83 2.62 -2.97
CA GLY A 114 -8.72 2.94 -3.88
C GLY A 114 -8.67 2.04 -5.12
N LYS A 115 -9.00 0.74 -4.99
CA LYS A 115 -9.10 -0.17 -6.14
C LYS A 115 -10.19 0.23 -7.13
N LYS A 116 -11.33 0.74 -6.65
CA LYS A 116 -12.45 1.17 -7.49
C LYS A 116 -12.22 2.56 -8.09
N GLU A 117 -11.65 3.48 -7.32
CA GLU A 117 -11.33 4.85 -7.75
C GLU A 117 -10.03 4.93 -8.58
N LYS A 118 -9.30 3.82 -8.71
CA LYS A 118 -7.99 3.76 -9.41
C LYS A 118 -6.96 4.74 -8.84
N ALA A 119 -6.97 4.91 -7.51
CA ALA A 119 -6.02 5.75 -6.79
C ALA A 119 -4.63 5.11 -6.72
N ASN A 120 -3.62 5.89 -6.33
CA ASN A 120 -2.27 5.38 -6.08
C ASN A 120 -2.23 4.53 -4.80
N LEU A 121 -2.52 3.22 -4.94
CA LEU A 121 -2.63 2.26 -3.83
C LEU A 121 -1.39 2.21 -2.91
N PRO A 122 -0.14 2.11 -3.43
CA PRO A 122 1.04 2.11 -2.57
C PRO A 122 1.12 3.32 -1.62
N VAL A 123 0.81 4.51 -2.14
CA VAL A 123 0.87 5.76 -1.38
C VAL A 123 -0.22 5.81 -0.32
N ILE A 124 -1.48 5.59 -0.72
CA ILE A 124 -2.60 5.73 0.21
C ILE A 124 -2.64 4.62 1.26
N LEU A 125 -2.20 3.40 0.94
CA LEU A 125 -2.09 2.32 1.93
C LEU A 125 -1.01 2.63 2.97
N CYS A 126 0.13 3.20 2.55
CA CYS A 126 1.14 3.66 3.49
C CYS A 126 0.60 4.79 4.37
N ALA A 127 -0.11 5.77 3.79
CA ALA A 127 -0.75 6.84 4.54
C ALA A 127 -1.77 6.30 5.56
N ALA A 128 -2.58 5.30 5.20
CA ALA A 128 -3.55 4.67 6.10
C ALA A 128 -2.93 4.02 7.35
N TYR A 129 -1.73 3.48 7.22
CA TYR A 129 -0.99 2.93 8.37
C TYR A 129 -0.24 3.99 9.19
N LEU A 130 0.01 5.16 8.61
CA LEU A 130 0.94 6.15 9.16
C LEU A 130 0.31 7.47 9.59
N TYR A 131 -0.94 7.77 9.23
CA TYR A 131 -1.50 9.10 9.48
C TYR A 131 -1.54 9.50 10.96
N ASP A 132 -1.81 8.53 11.85
CA ASP A 132 -1.83 8.71 13.31
C ASP A 132 -0.58 8.14 14.02
N ILE A 133 0.47 7.77 13.28
CA ILE A 133 1.64 7.10 13.88
C ILE A 133 2.40 8.01 14.87
N GLY A 134 2.31 9.33 14.69
CA GLY A 134 2.94 10.34 15.53
C GLY A 134 2.42 10.37 16.96
N VAL A 135 1.32 9.68 17.25
CA VAL A 135 0.65 9.73 18.55
C VAL A 135 1.51 9.30 19.72
N LYS A 136 2.45 8.37 19.52
CA LYS A 136 3.40 7.98 20.55
C LYS A 136 4.31 9.17 20.93
N ASN A 137 4.86 9.85 19.91
CA ASN A 137 5.70 11.02 20.12
C ASN A 137 4.90 12.20 20.68
N ALA A 138 3.65 12.37 20.25
CA ALA A 138 2.78 13.41 20.76
C ALA A 138 2.50 13.24 22.26
N LEU A 139 2.23 12.01 22.70
CA LEU A 139 2.08 11.67 24.12
C LEU A 139 3.39 11.88 24.89
N GLU A 140 4.53 11.46 24.35
CA GLU A 140 5.84 11.60 25.01
C GLU A 140 6.31 13.07 25.12
N LYS A 141 6.06 13.89 24.09
CA LYS A 141 6.56 15.28 24.01
C LYS A 141 5.60 16.32 24.58
N TYR A 142 4.29 16.12 24.41
CA TYR A 142 3.26 17.12 24.72
C TYR A 142 2.22 16.66 25.73
N ASP A 143 2.24 15.38 26.15
CA ASP A 143 1.19 14.77 26.98
C ASP A 143 -0.21 14.97 26.37
N SER A 144 -0.30 14.83 25.05
CA SER A 144 -1.49 15.17 24.27
C SER A 144 -1.74 14.14 23.17
N ASP A 145 -3.02 13.79 22.99
CA ASP A 145 -3.54 12.98 21.89
C ASP A 145 -4.37 13.81 20.90
N LYS A 146 -4.22 15.14 20.93
CA LYS A 146 -4.93 16.03 20.01
C LYS A 146 -4.47 15.78 18.57
N PRO A 147 -5.39 15.81 17.58
CA PRO A 147 -5.05 15.60 16.17
C PRO A 147 -3.90 16.51 15.68
N GLN A 148 -3.85 17.76 16.15
CA GLN A 148 -2.81 18.74 15.80
C GLN A 148 -1.41 18.32 16.24
N ASP A 149 -1.29 17.71 17.42
CA ASP A 149 0.00 17.25 17.95
C ASP A 149 0.43 15.95 17.26
N ILE A 150 -0.52 15.07 16.94
CA ILE A 150 -0.27 13.84 16.18
C ILE A 150 0.19 14.17 14.76
N GLU A 151 -0.55 15.02 14.04
CA GLU A 151 -0.26 15.44 12.67
C GLU A 151 1.10 16.13 12.54
N LYS A 152 1.54 16.83 13.60
CA LYS A 152 2.88 17.43 13.68
C LYS A 152 3.99 16.37 13.76
N GLU A 153 3.75 15.26 14.47
CA GLU A 153 4.77 14.24 14.75
C GLU A 153 4.77 13.08 13.74
N SER A 154 3.62 12.81 13.09
CA SER A 154 3.47 11.71 12.13
C SER A 154 4.45 11.77 10.94
N PRO A 155 4.73 12.93 10.31
CA PRO A 155 5.69 13.04 9.20
C PRO A 155 7.10 12.53 9.50
N GLU A 156 7.62 12.83 10.70
CA GLU A 156 8.97 12.42 11.09
C GLU A 156 9.07 10.91 11.22
N VAL A 157 8.10 10.31 11.92
CA VAL A 157 8.02 8.86 12.14
C VAL A 157 7.74 8.11 10.84
N ALA A 158 6.85 8.63 9.98
CA ALA A 158 6.55 8.03 8.68
C ALA A 158 7.81 7.95 7.80
N ARG A 159 8.60 9.03 7.75
CA ARG A 159 9.88 9.05 7.03
C ARG A 159 10.84 8.00 7.55
N GLU A 160 10.97 7.87 8.87
CA GLU A 160 11.86 6.89 9.50
C GLU A 160 11.45 5.45 9.15
N LEU A 161 10.17 5.11 9.31
CA LEU A 161 9.67 3.75 9.07
C LEU A 161 9.76 3.36 7.59
N LEU A 162 9.33 4.23 6.68
CA LEU A 162 9.40 3.96 5.24
C LEU A 162 10.85 3.92 4.75
N GLY A 163 11.72 4.79 5.26
CA GLY A 163 13.15 4.78 4.96
C GLY A 163 13.85 3.48 5.39
N LYS A 164 13.53 2.96 6.59
CA LYS A 164 14.01 1.65 7.06
C LYS A 164 13.61 0.50 6.13
N LEU A 165 12.44 0.60 5.51
CA LEU A 165 11.92 -0.40 4.57
C LEU A 165 12.47 -0.23 3.14
N GLY A 166 13.26 0.82 2.88
CA GLY A 166 13.83 1.11 1.58
C GLY A 166 12.82 1.64 0.57
N ALA A 167 11.76 2.31 1.04
CA ALA A 167 10.83 3.02 0.17
C ALA A 167 11.54 4.12 -0.62
N LYS A 168 11.06 4.39 -1.84
CA LYS A 168 11.58 5.46 -2.69
C LYS A 168 11.22 6.83 -2.09
N GLU A 169 12.11 7.81 -2.25
CA GLU A 169 11.91 9.17 -1.72
C GLU A 169 10.64 9.82 -2.27
N GLU A 170 10.28 9.55 -3.53
CA GLU A 170 9.04 10.04 -4.13
C GLU A 170 7.80 9.56 -3.35
N LEU A 171 7.73 8.26 -3.04
CA LEU A 171 6.65 7.67 -2.26
C LEU A 171 6.62 8.24 -0.83
N ILE A 172 7.78 8.39 -0.19
CA ILE A 172 7.89 8.94 1.16
C ILE A 172 7.33 10.36 1.20
N ASN A 173 7.70 11.20 0.23
CA ASN A 173 7.25 12.59 0.19
C ASN A 173 5.74 12.69 -0.08
N GLU A 174 5.19 11.87 -0.99
CA GLU A 174 3.74 11.82 -1.23
C GLU A 174 2.97 11.38 0.01
N VAL A 175 3.43 10.35 0.73
CA VAL A 175 2.81 9.90 1.98
C VAL A 175 2.84 11.00 3.04
N ILE A 176 3.98 11.68 3.19
CA ILE A 176 4.15 12.77 4.16
C ILE A 176 3.21 13.95 3.86
N GLU A 177 3.05 14.29 2.59
CA GLU A 177 2.15 15.36 2.17
C GLU A 177 0.67 15.04 2.49
N ILE A 178 0.28 13.78 2.31
CA ILE A 178 -1.08 13.32 2.63
C ILE A 178 -1.31 13.34 4.15
N ILE A 179 -0.41 12.74 4.94
CA ILE A 179 -0.60 12.64 6.39
C ILE A 179 -0.39 13.98 7.11
N GLY A 180 0.36 14.92 6.55
CA GLY A 180 0.56 16.25 7.15
C GLY A 180 -0.64 17.19 6.99
N HIS A 181 -1.69 16.75 6.29
CA HIS A 181 -2.86 17.57 5.96
C HIS A 181 -4.20 16.84 6.11
N HIS A 182 -4.19 15.61 6.63
CA HIS A 182 -5.37 14.73 6.62
C HIS A 182 -6.54 15.22 7.49
N ASN A 183 -6.31 16.18 8.40
CA ASN A 183 -7.35 16.78 9.25
C ASN A 183 -7.99 18.04 8.63
N ARG A 184 -7.57 18.49 7.44
CA ARG A 184 -8.15 19.68 6.79
C ARG A 184 -9.49 19.36 6.13
N PRO A 185 -10.43 20.32 6.07
CA PRO A 185 -11.69 20.12 5.33
C PRO A 185 -11.42 19.97 3.83
N ALA A 186 -12.02 18.92 3.25
CA ALA A 186 -11.67 18.32 1.95
C ALA A 186 -11.96 19.12 0.66
N GLY A 187 -12.03 20.45 0.73
CA GLY A 187 -12.44 21.31 -0.39
C GLY A 187 -11.52 21.28 -1.61
N GLU A 188 -10.21 21.07 -1.42
CA GLU A 188 -9.18 21.08 -2.50
C GLU A 188 -8.28 19.83 -2.47
N ASP A 189 -8.72 18.77 -1.79
CA ASP A 189 -7.90 17.60 -1.52
C ASP A 189 -7.70 16.71 -2.77
N SER A 190 -6.52 16.09 -2.82
CA SER A 190 -6.21 15.00 -3.75
C SER A 190 -7.21 13.84 -3.61
N LEU A 191 -7.30 12.99 -4.64
CA LEU A 191 -8.15 11.79 -4.57
C LEU A 191 -7.76 10.91 -3.38
N GLU A 192 -6.46 10.76 -3.13
CA GLU A 192 -5.91 9.93 -2.07
C GLU A 192 -6.29 10.47 -0.67
N GLN A 193 -6.24 11.78 -0.47
CA GLN A 193 -6.68 12.42 0.78
C GLN A 193 -8.17 12.20 1.03
N LYS A 194 -9.02 12.34 0.00
CA LYS A 194 -10.46 12.08 0.10
C LYS A 194 -10.75 10.65 0.53
N ILE A 195 -10.09 9.68 -0.11
CA ILE A 195 -10.28 8.27 0.20
C ILE A 195 -9.81 7.95 1.63
N LEU A 196 -8.67 8.50 2.08
CA LEU A 196 -8.17 8.30 3.44
C LEU A 196 -9.16 8.89 4.47
N HIS A 197 -9.65 10.10 4.23
CA HIS A 197 -10.64 10.77 5.08
C HIS A 197 -11.95 9.97 5.18
N GLU A 198 -12.48 9.52 4.04
CA GLU A 198 -13.69 8.70 3.99
C GLU A 198 -13.52 7.36 4.69
N ALA A 199 -12.36 6.72 4.55
CA ALA A 199 -12.06 5.45 5.20
C ALA A 199 -11.98 5.60 6.72
N ASP A 200 -11.30 6.63 7.23
CA ASP A 200 -11.23 6.92 8.66
C ASP A 200 -12.62 7.26 9.22
N MET A 201 -13.38 8.13 8.55
CA MET A 201 -14.76 8.42 8.92
C MET A 201 -15.63 7.14 8.96
N LEU A 202 -15.52 6.27 7.94
CA LEU A 202 -16.28 5.03 7.90
C LEU A 202 -15.90 4.08 9.04
N THR A 203 -14.61 3.98 9.41
CA THR A 203 -14.21 3.17 10.58
C THR A 203 -14.81 3.68 11.89
N HIS A 204 -14.87 5.00 12.07
CA HIS A 204 -15.52 5.61 13.23
C HIS A 204 -17.03 5.35 13.23
N MET A 205 -17.70 5.56 12.10
CA MET A 205 -19.15 5.31 11.96
C MET A 205 -19.50 3.83 12.22
N ALA A 206 -18.70 2.90 11.71
CA ALA A 206 -18.93 1.46 11.89
C ALA A 206 -18.64 0.97 13.32
N ALA A 207 -17.90 1.74 14.13
CA ALA A 207 -17.63 1.43 15.54
C ALA A 207 -18.73 1.95 16.48
N CYS A 208 -19.62 2.83 16.03
CA CYS A 208 -20.74 3.33 16.83
C CYS A 208 -21.81 2.23 17.01
N GLU A 209 -22.32 2.06 18.23
CA GLU A 209 -23.46 1.19 18.49
C GLU A 209 -24.70 1.68 17.73
N LYS A 210 -25.45 0.76 17.11
CA LYS A 210 -26.68 1.10 16.36
C LYS A 210 -27.64 1.83 17.29
N LYS A 211 -28.06 3.02 16.91
CA LYS A 211 -29.25 3.64 17.52
C LYS A 211 -30.46 2.94 16.93
N GLU A 212 -31.28 2.35 17.78
CA GLU A 212 -32.66 1.98 17.43
C GLU A 212 -33.37 3.26 16.93
N ASP A 213 -34.21 3.13 15.89
CA ASP A 213 -34.96 4.22 15.21
C ASP A 213 -34.21 5.13 14.20
N VAL A 214 -33.26 4.59 13.43
CA VAL A 214 -32.71 5.33 12.27
C VAL A 214 -33.50 5.01 11.00
N ASN A 215 -34.14 6.01 10.40
CA ASN A 215 -34.75 5.90 9.07
C ASN A 215 -33.65 5.64 8.01
N GLU A 216 -33.68 4.47 7.37
CA GLU A 216 -32.70 4.06 6.37
C GLU A 216 -32.59 5.03 5.18
N GLU A 217 -33.70 5.63 4.74
CA GLU A 217 -33.70 6.60 3.63
C GLU A 217 -33.01 7.91 4.03
N GLU A 218 -33.31 8.43 5.23
CA GLU A 218 -32.66 9.65 5.74
C GLU A 218 -31.17 9.41 6.01
N PHE A 219 -30.81 8.22 6.47
CA PHE A 219 -29.43 7.84 6.70
C PHE A 219 -28.65 7.65 5.40
N SER A 220 -29.23 7.01 4.39
CA SER A 220 -28.64 6.92 3.05
C SER A 220 -28.41 8.30 2.45
N ALA A 221 -29.39 9.21 2.57
CA ALA A 221 -29.26 10.58 2.06
C ALA A 221 -28.17 11.39 2.80
N LYS A 222 -27.88 11.07 4.08
CA LYS A 222 -26.74 11.64 4.81
C LYS A 222 -25.41 11.06 4.30
N ILE A 223 -25.32 9.75 4.07
CA ILE A 223 -24.13 9.12 3.46
C ILE A 223 -23.82 9.76 2.10
N ASP A 224 -24.84 10.02 1.28
CA ASP A 224 -24.72 10.71 -0.02
C ASP A 224 -24.13 12.11 0.04
N LYS A 225 -24.20 12.78 1.19
CA LYS A 225 -23.63 14.12 1.39
C LYS A 225 -22.25 14.08 2.06
N LEU A 226 -21.95 13.02 2.80
CA LEU A 226 -20.72 12.89 3.59
C LEU A 226 -19.58 12.27 2.79
N PHE A 227 -19.87 11.28 1.95
CA PHE A 227 -18.87 10.60 1.12
C PHE A 227 -18.70 11.32 -0.21
N LEU A 228 -17.46 11.69 -0.51
CA LEU A 228 -16.99 12.46 -1.65
C LEU A 228 -16.76 11.59 -2.89
N THR A 229 -16.39 10.31 -2.72
CA THR A 229 -16.11 9.38 -3.81
C THR A 229 -17.29 8.43 -4.05
N PRO A 230 -17.60 8.07 -5.31
CA PRO A 230 -18.61 7.06 -5.62
C PRO A 230 -18.35 5.72 -4.92
N ALA A 231 -17.11 5.25 -4.88
CA ALA A 231 -16.74 4.00 -4.22
C ALA A 231 -16.83 4.07 -2.70
N GLY A 232 -16.43 5.20 -2.09
CA GLY A 232 -16.56 5.45 -0.66
C GLY A 232 -18.02 5.42 -0.23
N ASN A 233 -18.89 6.12 -0.96
CA ASN A 233 -20.33 6.12 -0.73
C ASN A 233 -20.93 4.71 -0.81
N GLN A 234 -20.61 3.96 -1.86
CA GLN A 234 -21.11 2.60 -2.04
C GLN A 234 -20.66 1.68 -0.90
N LEU A 235 -19.38 1.76 -0.51
CA LEU A 235 -18.84 0.96 0.57
C LEU A 235 -19.46 1.34 1.92
N ALA A 236 -19.71 2.63 2.16
CA ALA A 236 -20.35 3.10 3.37
C ALA A 236 -21.77 2.55 3.52
N LYS A 237 -22.58 2.57 2.45
CA LYS A 237 -23.91 1.95 2.44
C LYS A 237 -23.82 0.46 2.75
N GLN A 238 -22.90 -0.26 2.11
CA GLN A 238 -22.69 -1.68 2.38
C GLN A 238 -22.35 -1.94 3.86
N VAL A 239 -21.37 -1.23 4.41
CA VAL A 239 -20.89 -1.45 5.79
C VAL A 239 -21.92 -1.03 6.84
N LEU A 240 -22.62 0.09 6.63
CA LEU A 240 -23.49 0.68 7.64
C LEU A 240 -24.94 0.21 7.56
N LEU A 241 -25.43 -0.22 6.39
CA LEU A 241 -26.82 -0.66 6.18
C LEU A 241 -26.97 -2.19 6.03
N GLU A 242 -26.02 -2.87 5.38
CA GLU A 242 -26.16 -4.32 5.09
C GLU A 242 -25.67 -5.22 6.24
N THR A 243 -25.02 -4.68 7.27
CA THR A 243 -24.59 -5.45 8.46
C THR A 243 -25.75 -5.69 9.45
N ASN A 244 -26.92 -6.06 8.94
CA ASN A 244 -28.11 -6.48 9.70
C ASN A 244 -28.24 -8.00 9.73
#